data_AF-A0AAJ4JYV7-F1
#
_entry.id   AF-A0AAJ4JYV7-F1
#
_cell.length_a   1.000
_cell.length_b   1.000
_cell.length_c   1.000
_cell.angle_alpha   90.00
_cell.angle_beta   90.00
_cell.angle_gamma   90.00
#
_symmetry.space_group_name_H-M   'P 1'
#
loop_
_entity.id
_entity.type
_entity.pdbx_description
1 polymer ?
#
loop_
_entity_poly.entity_id
_entity_poly.type
_entity_poly.pdbx_seq_one_letter_code
_entity_poly.pdbx_strand_id
1 'polypeptide(L)'
;MKLTSNLINEVTILEHRGKLDIAYENNSTAAKFVTEGEEIKGKTGLESIKFDGHIIATLLEFSETTKFMTIEDFEAFVIRVITNKIKEGIEQSIATGTGTGQPTGILSDTKIKIVKIKELNYDTIIEMIKSLKLGYSNGAKFVMNNETFWTIQNIKDKNDRPIWNHNISSDGVTNKILGYDVILTDTYPTFSTTNKTNCISFGKLNTYYVNFQEP
;
A
#
# COMPACT_ATOMS: atom_id res chain seq x y z
N MET A 1 3.58 19.55 -11.90
CA MET A 1 4.32 18.28 -11.90
C MET A 1 3.62 17.38 -10.89
N LYS A 2 2.92 16.33 -11.33
CA LYS A 2 2.25 15.39 -10.41
C LYS A 2 3.35 14.70 -9.59
N LEU A 3 3.31 14.85 -8.27
CA LEU A 3 4.19 14.09 -7.39
C LEU A 3 3.66 12.65 -7.42
N THR A 4 4.41 11.74 -8.04
CA THR A 4 4.17 10.29 -7.89
C THR A 4 4.34 9.93 -6.42
N SER A 5 3.50 9.03 -5.90
CA SER A 5 3.48 8.73 -4.47
C SER A 5 4.75 7.99 -4.05
N ASN A 6 5.20 8.15 -2.81
CA ASN A 6 6.37 7.39 -2.29
C ASN A 6 6.06 5.91 -1.98
N LEU A 7 4.93 5.38 -2.47
CA LEU A 7 4.47 4.02 -2.17
C LEU A 7 5.49 2.95 -2.58
N ILE A 8 6.16 3.13 -3.71
CA ILE A 8 7.21 2.21 -4.21
C ILE A 8 8.40 2.11 -3.24
N ASN A 9 8.78 3.20 -2.56
CA ASN A 9 9.96 3.22 -1.69
C ASN A 9 9.74 2.50 -0.35
N GLU A 10 8.48 2.18 -0.03
CA GLU A 10 8.08 1.61 1.27
C GLU A 10 7.81 0.11 1.20
N VAL A 11 7.86 -0.45 -0.01
CA VAL A 11 7.67 -1.85 -0.33
C VAL A 11 9.03 -2.52 -0.50
N THR A 12 9.16 -3.79 -0.07
CA THR A 12 10.41 -4.53 -0.30
C THR A 12 10.48 -4.98 -1.75
N ILE A 13 11.45 -4.45 -2.48
CA ILE A 13 11.74 -4.85 -3.84
C ILE A 13 12.66 -6.08 -3.83
N LEU A 14 12.29 -7.10 -4.61
CA LEU A 14 13.11 -8.27 -4.91
C LEU A 14 13.50 -8.22 -6.39
N GLU A 15 14.72 -8.64 -6.71
CA GLU A 15 15.29 -8.61 -8.06
C GLU A 15 15.62 -10.02 -8.56
N HIS A 16 14.65 -10.94 -8.45
CA HIS A 16 14.86 -12.33 -8.83
C HIS A 16 14.42 -12.59 -10.28
N ARG A 17 15.29 -13.26 -11.04
CA ARG A 17 14.98 -13.74 -12.39
C ARG A 17 14.09 -14.99 -12.34
N GLY A 18 12.92 -14.90 -12.95
CA GLY A 18 11.97 -16.01 -13.04
C GLY A 18 10.91 -16.01 -11.92
N LYS A 19 10.16 -17.12 -11.82
CA LYS A 19 9.10 -17.27 -10.83
C LYS A 19 9.71 -17.48 -9.44
N LEU A 20 9.29 -16.68 -8.47
CA LEU A 20 9.74 -16.77 -7.09
C LEU A 20 8.62 -17.35 -6.23
N ASP A 21 8.92 -18.37 -5.44
CA ASP A 21 8.00 -18.92 -4.44
C ASP A 21 8.61 -18.67 -3.05
N ILE A 22 7.97 -17.80 -2.25
CA ILE A 22 8.38 -17.55 -0.86
C ILE A 22 7.47 -18.37 0.05
N ALA A 23 8.05 -19.34 0.76
CA ALA A 23 7.35 -20.06 1.81
C ALA A 23 7.28 -19.21 3.09
N TYR A 24 6.08 -19.10 3.66
CA TYR A 24 5.86 -18.54 4.99
C TYR A 24 5.17 -19.56 5.88
N GLU A 25 5.43 -19.43 7.17
CA GLU A 25 4.83 -20.28 8.18
C GLU A 25 3.40 -19.82 8.46
N ASN A 26 2.44 -20.71 8.25
CA ASN A 26 1.04 -20.49 8.60
C ASN A 26 0.59 -21.52 9.64
N ASN A 27 0.15 -21.02 10.80
CA ASN A 27 -0.53 -21.82 11.82
C ASN A 27 0.28 -23.00 12.39
N SER A 28 1.59 -22.79 12.57
CA SER A 28 2.44 -23.75 13.28
C SER A 28 2.17 -23.79 14.77
N THR A 29 2.46 -24.94 15.38
CA THR A 29 2.28 -25.17 16.81
C THR A 29 3.09 -24.16 17.63
N ALA A 30 2.39 -23.34 18.42
CA ALA A 30 3.01 -22.39 19.33
C ALA A 30 3.79 -23.11 20.44
N ALA A 31 4.85 -22.46 20.93
CA ALA A 31 5.62 -22.97 22.05
C ALA A 31 4.71 -23.14 23.28
N LYS A 32 4.74 -24.34 23.89
CA LYS A 32 3.98 -24.68 25.09
C LYS A 32 4.95 -25.17 26.16
N PHE A 33 4.76 -24.73 27.40
CA PHE A 33 5.43 -25.35 28.53
C PHE A 33 4.92 -26.78 28.70
N VAL A 34 5.85 -27.74 28.63
CA VAL A 34 5.56 -29.16 28.87
C VAL A 34 6.28 -29.61 30.14
N THR A 35 5.66 -30.53 30.87
CA THR A 35 6.29 -31.21 32.01
C THR A 35 7.26 -32.28 31.51
N GLU A 36 8.30 -32.58 32.29
CA GLU A 36 9.32 -33.57 31.91
C GLU A 36 8.70 -34.92 31.55
N GLY A 37 8.99 -35.41 30.34
CA GLY A 37 8.52 -36.71 29.83
C GLY A 37 7.29 -36.67 28.92
N GLU A 38 6.65 -35.51 28.68
CA GLU A 38 5.56 -35.42 27.70
C GLU A 38 6.06 -35.27 26.25
N GLU A 39 5.47 -36.04 25.34
CA GLU A 39 5.77 -35.96 23.91
C GLU A 39 5.10 -34.72 23.28
N ILE A 40 5.91 -33.84 22.67
CA ILE A 40 5.42 -32.64 21.98
C ILE A 40 4.97 -33.02 20.57
N LYS A 41 3.66 -33.01 20.33
CA LYS A 41 3.09 -33.17 18.97
C LYS A 41 2.95 -31.80 18.31
N GLY A 42 3.77 -31.55 17.30
CA GLY A 42 3.75 -30.32 16.49
C GLY A 42 3.32 -30.58 15.05
N LYS A 43 2.65 -29.60 14.44
CA LYS A 43 2.45 -29.51 12.99
C LYS A 43 3.09 -28.20 12.52
N THR A 44 3.89 -28.29 11.46
CA THR A 44 4.36 -27.11 10.73
C THR A 44 3.46 -26.93 9.51
N GLY A 45 2.69 -25.84 9.48
CA GLY A 45 1.97 -25.45 8.28
C GLY A 45 2.86 -24.50 7.47
N LEU A 46 3.24 -24.89 6.26
CA LEU A 46 3.94 -24.03 5.32
C LEU A 46 3.00 -23.69 4.17
N GLU A 47 2.84 -22.41 3.88
CA GLU A 47 2.14 -21.91 2.71
C GLU A 47 3.12 -21.11 1.84
N SER A 48 3.00 -21.19 0.53
CA SER A 48 3.85 -20.45 -0.42
C SER A 48 3.09 -19.29 -1.06
N ILE A 49 3.73 -18.12 -1.16
CA ILE A 49 3.31 -17.03 -2.03
C ILE A 49 4.09 -17.16 -3.34
N LYS A 50 3.37 -17.24 -4.47
CA LYS A 50 3.95 -17.35 -5.81
C LYS A 50 3.95 -16.00 -6.49
N PHE A 51 5.09 -15.59 -7.03
CA PHE A 51 5.24 -14.39 -7.85
C PHE A 51 5.28 -14.81 -9.32
N ASP A 52 4.31 -14.34 -10.11
CA ASP A 52 4.28 -14.54 -11.56
C ASP A 52 4.74 -13.27 -12.29
N GLY A 53 5.34 -13.46 -13.48
CA GLY A 53 5.88 -12.38 -14.29
C GLY A 53 4.77 -11.68 -15.10
N HIS A 54 4.68 -10.36 -14.97
CA HIS A 54 3.77 -9.52 -15.74
C HIS A 54 4.54 -8.40 -16.44
N ILE A 55 4.15 -8.06 -17.67
CA ILE A 55 4.80 -7.01 -18.46
C ILE A 55 3.96 -5.73 -18.37
N ILE A 56 4.59 -4.63 -18.01
CA ILE A 56 4.01 -3.29 -18.09
C ILE A 56 4.55 -2.57 -19.33
N ALA A 57 3.66 -2.00 -20.13
CA ALA A 57 4.01 -1.24 -21.33
C ALA A 57 3.16 0.03 -21.43
N THR A 58 3.71 1.08 -22.03
CA THR A 58 3.00 2.34 -22.30
C THR A 58 3.22 2.75 -23.76
N LEU A 59 2.17 3.26 -24.41
CA LEU A 59 2.21 3.77 -25.77
C LEU A 59 2.12 5.30 -25.70
N LEU A 60 3.04 6.00 -26.37
CA LEU A 60 3.02 7.45 -26.52
C LEU A 60 2.92 7.81 -28.00
N GLU A 61 1.98 8.68 -28.34
CA GLU A 61 1.82 9.24 -29.67
C GLU A 61 2.36 10.68 -29.67
N PHE A 62 3.18 11.01 -30.67
CA PHE A 62 3.74 12.35 -30.83
C PHE A 62 3.25 12.96 -32.15
N SER A 63 2.95 14.26 -32.12
CA SER A 63 2.65 15.02 -33.33
C SER A 63 3.91 15.22 -34.15
N GLU A 64 3.79 15.23 -35.48
CA GLU A 64 4.89 15.44 -36.42
C GLU A 64 5.70 16.72 -36.16
N THR A 65 5.05 17.76 -35.61
CA THR A 65 5.69 19.04 -35.25
C THR A 65 6.72 18.91 -34.11
N THR A 66 6.62 17.85 -33.30
CA THR A 66 7.57 17.57 -32.20
C THR A 66 8.94 17.11 -32.72
N LYS A 67 9.03 16.68 -33.99
CA LYS A 67 10.31 16.39 -34.66
C LYS A 67 11.21 17.62 -34.80
N PHE A 68 10.66 18.83 -34.70
CA PHE A 68 11.40 20.09 -34.86
C PHE A 68 11.91 20.68 -33.54
N MET A 69 11.64 20.04 -32.39
CA MET A 69 12.29 20.43 -31.13
C MET A 69 13.78 20.05 -31.17
N THR A 70 14.60 20.74 -30.38
CA THR A 70 15.99 20.34 -30.13
C THR A 70 16.02 18.88 -29.67
N ILE A 71 16.84 18.06 -30.35
CA ILE A 71 16.83 16.59 -30.21
C ILE A 71 17.00 16.14 -28.75
N GLU A 72 17.83 16.86 -27.99
CA GLU A 72 18.18 16.54 -26.60
C GLU A 72 17.04 16.83 -25.60
N ASP A 73 16.33 17.96 -25.78
CA ASP A 73 15.18 18.30 -24.93
C ASP A 73 13.99 17.38 -25.19
N PHE A 74 13.84 16.90 -26.43
CA PHE A 74 12.81 15.95 -26.79
C PHE A 74 13.05 14.58 -26.16
N GLU A 75 14.26 14.01 -26.25
CA GLU A 75 14.60 12.73 -25.61
C GLU A 75 14.38 12.77 -24.10
N ALA A 76 14.87 13.82 -23.42
CA ALA A 76 14.67 14.01 -21.99
C ALA A 76 13.18 14.11 -21.61
N PHE A 77 12.38 14.79 -22.44
CA PHE A 77 10.93 14.86 -22.25
C PHE A 77 10.27 13.49 -22.40
N VAL A 78 10.60 12.74 -23.45
CA VAL A 78 10.02 11.41 -23.71
C VAL A 78 10.38 10.45 -22.59
N ILE A 79 11.65 10.38 -22.18
CA ILE A 79 12.10 9.54 -21.07
C ILE A 79 11.32 9.89 -19.80
N ARG A 80 11.19 11.19 -19.47
CA ARG A 80 10.47 11.63 -18.28
C ARG A 80 8.99 11.23 -18.31
N VAL A 81 8.32 11.37 -19.45
CA VAL A 81 6.90 10.99 -19.59
C VAL A 81 6.73 9.48 -19.46
N ILE A 82 7.57 8.69 -20.12
CA ILE A 82 7.55 7.22 -20.04
C ILE A 82 7.80 6.76 -18.59
N THR A 83 8.87 7.26 -17.96
CA THR A 83 9.22 6.90 -16.58
C THR A 83 8.07 7.25 -15.62
N ASN A 84 7.47 8.43 -15.75
CA ASN A 84 6.34 8.80 -14.88
C ASN A 84 5.11 7.91 -15.10
N LYS A 85 4.82 7.53 -16.35
CA LYS A 85 3.70 6.65 -16.67
C LYS A 85 3.90 5.22 -16.19
N ILE A 86 5.11 4.69 -16.31
CA ILE A 86 5.45 3.36 -15.78
C ILE A 86 5.39 3.38 -14.25
N LYS A 87 5.92 4.42 -13.58
CA LYS A 87 5.80 4.57 -12.12
C LYS A 87 4.35 4.62 -11.65
N GLU A 88 3.51 5.43 -12.30
CA GLU A 88 2.08 5.51 -12.01
C GLU A 88 1.38 4.15 -12.18
N GLY A 89 1.69 3.41 -13.24
CA GLY A 89 1.13 2.07 -13.47
C GLY A 89 1.62 1.03 -12.44
N ILE A 90 2.88 1.08 -12.03
CA ILE A 90 3.41 0.23 -10.96
C ILE A 90 2.70 0.54 -9.64
N GLU A 91 2.61 1.82 -9.25
CA GLU A 91 1.90 2.24 -8.03
C GLU A 91 0.43 1.82 -8.03
N GLN A 92 -0.24 1.92 -9.19
CA GLN A 92 -1.62 1.45 -9.34
C GLN A 92 -1.73 -0.08 -9.21
N SER A 93 -0.76 -0.81 -9.75
CA SER A 93 -0.72 -2.27 -9.65
C SER A 93 -0.48 -2.73 -8.21
N ILE A 94 0.36 -2.03 -7.45
CA ILE A 94 0.60 -2.25 -6.02
C ILE A 94 -0.66 -1.93 -5.20
N ALA A 95 -1.38 -0.87 -5.53
CA ALA A 95 -2.58 -0.47 -4.80
C ALA A 95 -3.78 -1.39 -5.06
N THR A 96 -4.20 -1.50 -6.34
CA THR A 96 -5.49 -2.08 -6.76
C THR A 96 -5.36 -3.23 -7.75
N GLY A 97 -4.15 -3.77 -7.97
CA GLY A 97 -3.94 -4.85 -8.92
C GLY A 97 -4.85 -6.07 -8.65
N THR A 98 -5.46 -6.62 -9.70
CA THR A 98 -6.48 -7.68 -9.60
C THR A 98 -5.89 -9.09 -9.59
N GLY A 99 -4.60 -9.26 -9.86
CA GLY A 99 -3.94 -10.58 -9.96
C GLY A 99 -4.14 -11.31 -11.29
N THR A 100 -4.97 -10.79 -12.20
CA THR A 100 -5.21 -11.38 -13.54
C THR A 100 -4.61 -10.47 -14.60
N GLY A 101 -3.47 -10.88 -15.18
CA GLY A 101 -2.75 -10.08 -16.19
C GLY A 101 -2.01 -8.86 -15.62
N GLN A 102 -2.06 -8.67 -14.30
CA GLN A 102 -1.36 -7.66 -13.54
C GLN A 102 -1.08 -8.21 -12.12
N PRO A 103 -0.08 -7.70 -11.38
CA PRO A 103 0.21 -8.20 -10.04
C PRO A 103 -0.98 -8.00 -9.08
N THR A 104 -1.02 -8.77 -8.00
CA THR A 104 -2.06 -8.67 -6.96
C THR A 104 -1.75 -7.51 -6.02
N GLY A 105 -2.61 -6.49 -6.01
CA GLY A 105 -2.44 -5.30 -5.18
C GLY A 105 -2.90 -5.51 -3.72
N ILE A 106 -2.44 -4.62 -2.85
CA ILE A 106 -2.71 -4.62 -1.40
C ILE A 106 -4.22 -4.62 -1.13
N LEU A 107 -5.02 -3.89 -1.90
CA LEU A 107 -6.47 -3.80 -1.65
C LEU A 107 -7.27 -5.01 -2.13
N SER A 108 -6.68 -5.84 -3.00
CA SER A 108 -7.32 -7.01 -3.60
C SER A 108 -6.93 -8.33 -2.93
N ASP A 109 -5.93 -8.32 -2.03
CA ASP A 109 -5.46 -9.52 -1.35
C ASP A 109 -6.46 -9.99 -0.29
N THR A 110 -6.96 -11.22 -0.45
CA THR A 110 -7.94 -11.85 0.44
C THR A 110 -7.36 -12.29 1.78
N LYS A 111 -6.02 -12.37 1.89
CA LYS A 111 -5.32 -12.73 3.13
C LYS A 111 -5.23 -11.56 4.10
N ILE A 112 -5.49 -10.33 3.65
CA ILE A 112 -5.50 -9.14 4.48
C ILE A 112 -6.83 -9.06 5.23
N LYS A 113 -6.76 -8.79 6.53
CA LYS A 113 -7.95 -8.69 7.38
C LYS A 113 -8.76 -7.45 6.98
N ILE A 114 -9.97 -7.69 6.46
CA ILE A 114 -10.91 -6.64 6.09
C ILE A 114 -11.68 -6.20 7.34
N VAL A 115 -11.56 -4.92 7.70
CA VAL A 115 -12.43 -4.28 8.69
C VAL A 115 -13.61 -3.68 7.93
N LYS A 116 -14.82 -4.21 8.15
CA LYS A 116 -16.03 -3.71 7.50
C LYS A 116 -16.57 -2.51 8.25
N ILE A 117 -16.70 -1.38 7.55
CA ILE A 117 -17.08 -0.11 8.18
C ILE A 117 -18.48 0.30 7.71
N LYS A 118 -19.29 0.83 8.63
CA LYS A 118 -20.59 1.43 8.28
C LYS A 118 -20.43 2.89 7.88
N GLU A 119 -19.62 3.61 8.64
CA GLU A 119 -19.27 5.02 8.48
C GLU A 119 -17.79 5.19 8.84
N LEU A 120 -17.13 6.18 8.24
CA LEU A 120 -15.75 6.52 8.58
C LEU A 120 -15.75 7.37 9.86
N ASN A 121 -15.61 6.71 11.01
CA ASN A 121 -15.60 7.35 12.32
C ASN A 121 -14.29 7.05 13.09
N TYR A 122 -14.13 7.71 14.25
CA TYR A 122 -12.95 7.54 15.08
C TYR A 122 -12.77 6.09 15.58
N ASP A 123 -13.85 5.43 15.98
CA ASP A 123 -13.83 4.05 16.48
C ASP A 123 -13.35 3.05 15.42
N THR A 124 -13.75 3.27 14.16
CA THR A 124 -13.32 2.48 13.01
C THR A 124 -11.81 2.53 12.82
N ILE A 125 -11.20 3.71 12.97
CA ILE A 125 -9.74 3.87 12.83
C ILE A 125 -9.02 3.12 13.96
N ILE A 126 -9.57 3.17 15.18
CA ILE A 126 -9.05 2.39 16.30
C ILE A 126 -9.19 0.89 16.04
N GLU A 127 -10.32 0.43 15.47
CA GLU A 127 -10.52 -0.98 15.13
C GLU A 127 -9.50 -1.45 14.09
N MET A 128 -9.18 -0.63 13.08
CA MET A 128 -8.12 -0.91 12.12
C MET A 128 -6.75 -1.06 12.81
N ILE A 129 -6.41 -0.16 13.74
CA ILE A 129 -5.15 -0.26 14.50
C ILE A 129 -5.14 -1.52 15.37
N LYS A 130 -6.25 -1.85 16.04
CA LYS A 130 -6.42 -3.06 16.86
C LYS A 130 -6.34 -4.35 16.04
N SER A 131 -6.71 -4.29 14.77
CA SER A 131 -6.69 -5.47 13.90
C SER A 131 -5.28 -5.96 13.60
N LEU A 132 -4.28 -5.08 13.72
CA LEU A 132 -2.87 -5.36 13.49
C LEU A 132 -2.24 -5.98 14.74
N LYS A 133 -1.52 -7.09 14.59
CA LYS A 133 -0.76 -7.70 15.69
C LYS A 133 0.38 -6.75 16.12
N LEU A 134 0.64 -6.66 17.44
CA LEU A 134 1.68 -5.81 18.02
C LEU A 134 3.07 -5.96 17.38
N GLY A 135 3.44 -7.14 16.90
CA GLY A 135 4.71 -7.35 16.20
C GLY A 135 4.86 -6.53 14.90
N TYR A 136 3.75 -6.06 14.33
CA TYR A 136 3.71 -5.26 13.10
C TYR A 136 3.32 -3.80 13.34
N SER A 137 3.01 -3.38 14.58
CA SER A 137 2.61 -2.00 14.86
C SER A 137 3.78 -1.01 14.79
N ASN A 138 5.00 -1.45 15.08
CA ASN A 138 6.18 -0.59 14.97
C ASN A 138 6.53 -0.31 13.50
N GLY A 139 6.45 0.97 13.12
CA GLY A 139 6.66 1.42 11.74
C GLY A 139 5.48 1.15 10.80
N ALA A 140 4.28 0.87 11.34
CA ALA A 140 3.07 0.78 10.53
C ALA A 140 2.71 2.15 9.96
N LYS A 141 2.27 2.16 8.69
CA LYS A 141 1.86 3.37 7.98
C LYS A 141 0.45 3.18 7.43
N PHE A 142 -0.29 4.28 7.36
CA PHE A 142 -1.55 4.32 6.63
C PHE A 142 -1.28 4.65 5.17
N VAL A 143 -2.02 4.03 4.25
CA VAL A 143 -2.06 4.41 2.84
C VAL A 143 -3.50 4.71 2.45
N MET A 144 -3.73 5.90 1.89
CA MET A 144 -5.05 6.36 1.47
C MET A 144 -4.97 7.48 0.42
N ASN A 145 -6.11 7.80 -0.18
CA ASN A 145 -6.25 8.97 -1.03
C ASN A 145 -6.25 10.27 -0.20
N ASN A 146 -5.72 11.36 -0.77
CA ASN A 146 -5.71 12.69 -0.16
C ASN A 146 -7.12 13.14 0.27
N GLU A 147 -8.15 12.91 -0.54
CA GLU A 147 -9.53 13.26 -0.19
C GLU A 147 -10.03 12.50 1.06
N THR A 148 -9.66 11.22 1.16
CA THR A 148 -10.02 10.39 2.31
C THR A 148 -9.27 10.81 3.57
N PHE A 149 -8.00 11.22 3.43
CA PHE A 149 -7.23 11.78 4.55
C PHE A 149 -7.90 13.02 5.13
N TRP A 150 -8.29 13.99 4.28
CA TRP A 150 -8.96 15.20 4.77
C TRP A 150 -10.35 14.92 5.34
N THR A 151 -11.05 13.90 4.83
CA THR A 151 -12.31 13.43 5.41
C THR A 151 -12.10 12.91 6.84
N ILE A 152 -11.03 12.16 7.08
CA ILE A 152 -10.66 11.71 8.43
C ILE A 152 -10.34 12.93 9.31
N GLN A 153 -9.50 13.85 8.85
CA GLN A 153 -9.12 15.02 9.65
C GLN A 153 -10.31 15.91 10.03
N ASN A 154 -11.40 15.85 9.27
CA ASN A 154 -12.64 16.60 9.53
C ASN A 154 -13.63 15.88 10.48
N ILE A 155 -13.28 14.75 11.09
CA ILE A 155 -14.16 14.14 12.11
C ILE A 155 -14.14 15.01 13.38
N LYS A 156 -15.34 15.33 13.85
CA LYS A 156 -15.58 16.17 15.02
C LYS A 156 -16.09 15.34 16.21
N ASP A 157 -15.85 15.85 17.41
CA ASP A 157 -16.47 15.35 18.63
C ASP A 157 -17.94 15.78 18.73
N LYS A 158 -18.64 15.32 19.78
CA LYS A 158 -20.05 15.68 20.03
C LYS A 158 -20.27 17.18 20.34
N ASN A 159 -19.19 17.94 20.54
CA ASN A 159 -19.21 19.38 20.80
C ASN A 159 -18.76 20.20 19.58
N ASP A 160 -18.79 19.60 18.37
CA ASP A 160 -18.37 20.19 17.09
C ASP A 160 -16.89 20.61 17.02
N ARG A 161 -16.04 20.08 17.91
CA ARG A 161 -14.60 20.34 17.90
C ARG A 161 -13.89 19.28 17.07
N PRO A 162 -12.97 19.67 16.17
CA PRO A 162 -12.12 18.71 15.47
C PRO A 162 -11.35 17.84 16.46
N ILE A 163 -11.31 16.52 16.20
CA ILE A 163 -10.54 15.59 17.03
C ILE A 163 -9.04 15.84 16.83
N TRP A 164 -8.63 16.11 15.59
CA TRP A 164 -7.26 16.43 15.23
C TRP A 164 -7.07 17.95 15.15
N ASN A 165 -6.59 18.52 16.26
CA ASN A 165 -6.19 19.92 16.31
C ASN A 165 -4.77 20.04 15.76
N HIS A 166 -4.63 20.42 14.49
CA HIS A 166 -3.32 20.80 13.94
C HIS A 166 -2.94 22.15 14.54
N ASN A 167 -1.93 22.17 15.43
CA ASN A 167 -1.22 23.41 15.74
C ASN A 167 -0.45 23.82 14.48
N ILE A 168 -1.09 24.62 13.63
CA ILE A 168 -0.57 25.11 12.33
C ILE A 168 0.77 25.87 12.49
N SER A 169 1.16 26.23 13.71
CA SER A 169 2.27 27.14 14.00
C SER A 169 3.64 26.48 14.19
N SER A 170 3.76 25.15 14.38
CA SER A 170 5.07 24.52 14.72
C SER A 170 5.50 23.34 13.84
N ASP A 171 4.59 22.51 13.33
CA ASP A 171 4.98 21.20 12.76
C ASP A 171 4.89 21.11 11.21
N GLY A 172 4.41 22.15 10.53
CA GLY A 172 4.07 22.02 9.11
C GLY A 172 2.91 21.05 8.89
N VAL A 173 2.61 20.70 7.63
CA VAL A 173 1.57 19.70 7.31
C VAL A 173 2.15 18.31 7.55
N THR A 174 2.13 17.84 8.79
CA THR A 174 2.46 16.45 9.10
C THR A 174 1.26 15.55 8.81
N ASN A 175 1.38 14.70 7.79
CA ASN A 175 0.37 13.69 7.47
C ASN A 175 0.42 12.54 8.50
N LYS A 176 -0.07 12.79 9.72
CA LYS A 176 -0.11 11.81 10.81
C LYS A 176 -1.53 11.58 11.29
N ILE A 177 -1.87 10.32 11.57
CA ILE A 177 -3.11 9.93 12.24
C ILE A 177 -2.73 9.12 13.49
N LEU A 178 -3.08 9.63 14.67
CA LEU A 178 -2.81 8.97 15.95
C LEU A 178 -1.32 8.62 16.19
N GLY A 179 -0.41 9.41 15.61
CA GLY A 179 1.04 9.22 15.71
C GLY A 179 1.66 8.35 14.60
N TYR A 180 0.84 7.66 13.79
CA TYR A 180 1.31 6.89 12.64
C TYR A 180 1.42 7.77 11.39
N ASP A 181 2.43 7.51 10.56
CA ASP A 181 2.63 8.21 9.28
C ASP A 181 1.57 7.79 8.25
N VAL A 182 1.16 8.75 7.41
CA VAL A 182 0.23 8.53 6.31
C VAL A 182 0.91 8.80 4.97
N ILE A 183 0.89 7.80 4.10
CA ILE A 183 1.28 7.91 2.70
C ILE A 183 0.05 8.25 1.89
N LEU A 184 0.08 9.40 1.23
CA LEU A 184 -0.97 9.84 0.34
C LEU A 184 -0.68 9.36 -1.08
N THR A 185 -1.67 8.72 -1.70
CA THR A 185 -1.58 8.29 -3.10
C THR A 185 -2.89 8.53 -3.83
N ASP A 186 -2.80 9.05 -5.04
CA ASP A 186 -3.96 9.22 -5.92
C ASP A 186 -4.44 7.89 -6.52
N THR A 187 -3.65 6.81 -6.39
CA THR A 187 -3.98 5.47 -6.91
C THR A 187 -5.00 4.74 -6.06
N TYR A 188 -5.21 5.15 -4.80
CA TYR A 188 -6.21 4.56 -3.92
C TYR A 188 -7.60 5.11 -4.25
N PRO A 189 -8.65 4.26 -4.19
CA PRO A 189 -10.02 4.71 -4.38
C PRO A 189 -10.41 5.66 -3.25
N THR A 190 -11.18 6.70 -3.58
CA THR A 190 -11.71 7.65 -2.60
C THR A 190 -12.81 7.00 -1.77
N PHE A 191 -12.92 7.40 -0.50
CA PHE A 191 -14.02 6.97 0.35
C PHE A 191 -15.35 7.53 -0.17
N SER A 192 -16.27 6.64 -0.52
CA SER A 192 -17.65 6.98 -0.84
C SER A 192 -18.58 6.23 0.11
N THR A 193 -19.51 6.94 0.74
CA THR A 193 -20.57 6.35 1.58
C THR A 193 -21.49 5.41 0.81
N THR A 194 -21.57 5.54 -0.52
CA THR A 194 -22.43 4.75 -1.41
C THR A 194 -21.77 3.45 -1.87
N ASN A 195 -20.46 3.46 -2.13
CA ASN A 195 -19.68 2.30 -2.56
C ASN A 195 -18.57 2.03 -1.55
N LYS A 196 -18.79 1.02 -0.69
CA LYS A 196 -17.81 0.58 0.31
C LYS A 196 -16.69 -0.24 -0.35
N THR A 197 -15.85 0.44 -1.12
CA THR A 197 -14.59 -0.12 -1.61
C THR A 197 -13.50 -0.03 -0.54
N ASN A 198 -12.47 -0.86 -0.66
CA ASN A 198 -11.32 -0.81 0.25
C ASN A 198 -10.54 0.49 -0.03
N CYS A 199 -10.78 1.53 0.77
CA CYS A 199 -10.22 2.88 0.55
C CYS A 199 -9.00 3.21 1.44
N ILE A 200 -8.75 2.40 2.48
CA ILE A 200 -7.68 2.62 3.44
C ILE A 200 -6.99 1.29 3.71
N SER A 201 -5.66 1.27 3.71
CA SER A 201 -4.86 0.16 4.23
C SER A 201 -3.97 0.62 5.37
N PHE A 202 -3.82 -0.21 6.38
CA PHE A 202 -2.92 0.03 7.52
C PHE A 202 -2.05 -1.19 7.77
N GLY A 203 -0.74 -0.98 7.87
CA GLY A 203 0.20 -2.06 8.17
C GLY A 203 1.65 -1.66 7.92
N LYS A 204 2.54 -2.62 8.12
CA LYS A 204 3.96 -2.45 7.80
C LYS A 204 4.18 -2.78 6.32
N LEU A 205 4.36 -1.75 5.48
CA LEU A 205 4.51 -1.94 4.03
C LEU A 205 5.78 -2.70 3.64
N ASN A 206 6.81 -2.69 4.48
CA ASN A 206 8.04 -3.46 4.27
C ASN A 206 7.81 -5.00 4.23
N THR A 207 6.66 -5.50 4.70
CA THR A 207 6.34 -6.94 4.57
C THR A 207 5.63 -7.28 3.25
N TYR A 208 5.29 -6.28 2.44
CA TYR A 208 4.82 -6.47 1.09
C TYR A 208 6.04 -6.59 0.16
N TYR A 209 6.04 -7.61 -0.70
CA TYR A 209 7.14 -7.90 -1.61
C TYR A 209 6.68 -7.67 -3.04
N VAL A 210 7.50 -6.98 -3.83
CA VAL A 210 7.31 -6.84 -5.28
C VAL A 210 8.58 -7.32 -5.95
N ASN A 211 8.45 -8.28 -6.88
CA ASN A 211 9.59 -8.79 -7.63
C ASN A 211 9.67 -8.06 -8.99
N PHE A 212 10.79 -7.40 -9.27
CA PHE A 212 11.14 -6.91 -10.59
C PHE A 212 12.14 -7.86 -11.24
N GLN A 213 11.87 -8.29 -12.45
CA GLN A 213 12.81 -9.09 -13.22
C GLN A 213 13.82 -8.15 -13.89
N GLU A 214 15.10 -8.33 -13.58
CA GLU A 214 16.16 -7.71 -14.38
C GLU A 214 16.20 -8.35 -15.79
N PRO A 215 16.43 -7.54 -16.84
CA PRO A 215 16.61 -8.05 -18.20
C PRO A 215 17.76 -9.05 -18.31
#